data_AF-A0AA40AS38-F1
#
_entry.id   AF-A0AA40AS38-F1
#
_cell.length_a   1.000
_cell.length_b   1.000
_cell.length_c   1.000
_cell.angle_alpha   90.00
_cell.angle_beta   90.00
_cell.angle_gamma   90.00
#
_symmetry.space_group_name_H-M   'P 1'
#
loop_
_entity.id
_entity.type
_entity.pdbx_description
1 polymer ?
#
loop_
_entity_poly.entity_id
_entity_poly.type
_entity_poly.pdbx_seq_one_letter_code
_entity_poly.pdbx_strand_id
1 'polypeptide(L)'
;MSESGGNGTILAPLDVSNLQTEGLLRQGTSSRIRRLHQRRLNRSSEEEHRDIPLEIPQNDSAIQDAFASIPVFLISRETLTHVGLSASKAEQLWSAWTN
;
A
#
# COMPACT_ATOMS: atom_id res chain seq x y z
N MET A 1 -5.57 21.22 18.09
CA MET A 1 -4.52 21.18 17.06
C MET A 1 -3.94 19.78 17.14
N SER A 2 -4.39 18.87 16.27
CA SER A 2 -4.05 17.45 16.35
C SER A 2 -3.03 17.14 15.27
N GLU A 3 -1.75 17.19 15.63
CA GLU A 3 -0.68 16.57 14.85
C GLU A 3 -0.85 15.06 14.95
N SER A 4 -1.58 14.47 14.00
CA SER A 4 -1.60 13.03 13.80
C SER A 4 -0.52 12.70 12.77
N GLY A 5 0.73 12.68 13.21
CA GLY A 5 1.84 12.09 12.44
C GLY A 5 1.66 10.57 12.40
N GLY A 6 0.78 10.10 11.52
CA GLY A 6 0.38 8.69 11.45
C GLY A 6 1.51 7.76 10.99
N ASN A 7 2.07 7.00 11.93
CA ASN A 7 2.60 5.62 11.84
C ASN A 7 3.05 5.08 10.47
N GLY A 8 3.93 5.74 9.72
CA GLY A 8 4.72 5.14 8.63
C GLY A 8 3.95 4.35 7.55
N THR A 9 2.62 4.43 7.49
CA THR A 9 1.75 3.70 6.58
C THR A 9 1.58 4.51 5.30
N ILE A 10 1.55 3.84 4.15
CA ILE A 10 1.41 4.52 2.86
C ILE A 10 0.03 5.15 2.69
N LEU A 11 -1.02 4.50 3.21
CA LEU A 11 -2.40 5.00 3.15
C LEU A 11 -2.89 5.26 4.57
N ALA A 12 -3.52 6.42 4.80
CA ALA A 12 -4.14 6.69 6.09
C ALA A 12 -5.36 5.77 6.29
N PRO A 13 -5.77 5.46 7.53
CA PRO A 13 -6.88 4.53 7.79
C PRO A 13 -8.20 4.91 7.09
N LEU A 14 -8.52 6.20 7.01
CA LEU A 14 -9.72 6.69 6.32
C LEU A 14 -9.64 6.46 4.80
N ASP A 15 -8.47 6.70 4.21
CA ASP A 15 -8.23 6.46 2.78
C ASP A 15 -8.35 4.97 2.45
N VAL A 16 -7.84 4.11 3.34
CA VAL A 16 -7.99 2.65 3.21
C VAL A 16 -9.47 2.27 3.17
N SER A 17 -10.28 2.74 4.13
CA SER A 17 -11.72 2.43 4.15
C SER A 17 -12.46 2.94 2.92
N ASN A 18 -12.16 4.15 2.47
CA ASN A 18 -12.80 4.74 1.29
C ASN A 18 -12.45 3.94 0.03
N LEU A 19 -11.16 3.68 -0.21
CA LEU A 19 -10.70 2.93 -1.38
C LEU A 19 -11.17 1.48 -1.39
N GLN A 20 -11.30 0.84 -0.23
CA GLN A 20 -11.87 -0.50 -0.12
C GLN A 20 -13.36 -0.51 -0.49
N THR A 21 -14.11 0.49 -0.02
CA THR A 21 -15.55 0.63 -0.32
C THR A 21 -15.78 0.83 -1.81
N GLU A 22 -14.90 1.58 -2.48
CA GLU A 22 -14.94 1.78 -3.94
C GLU A 22 -14.39 0.59 -4.73
N GLY A 23 -13.91 -0.47 -4.08
CA GLY A 23 -13.30 -1.62 -4.75
C GLY A 23 -11.91 -1.36 -5.36
N LEU A 24 -11.33 -0.19 -5.10
CA LEU A 24 -10.03 0.27 -5.63
C LEU A 24 -8.84 -0.18 -4.77
N LEU A 25 -9.09 -0.70 -3.57
CA LEU A 25 -8.08 -1.29 -2.70
C LEU A 25 -8.48 -2.71 -2.28
N ARG A 26 -7.57 -3.66 -2.43
CA ARG A 26 -7.77 -5.08 -2.13
C ARG A 26 -6.68 -5.60 -1.20
N GLN A 27 -6.94 -6.74 -0.54
CA GLN A 27 -5.92 -7.45 0.21
C GLN A 27 -4.86 -8.01 -0.76
N GLY A 28 -3.59 -7.93 -0.36
CA GLY A 28 -2.48 -8.56 -1.07
C GLY A 28 -2.26 -10.00 -0.62
N THR A 29 -1.16 -10.57 -1.09
CA THR A 29 -0.72 -11.94 -0.74
C THR A 29 -0.31 -12.10 0.71
N SER A 30 -0.07 -11.00 1.43
CA SER A 30 0.27 -11.00 2.85
C SER A 30 -0.36 -9.79 3.54
N SER A 31 -0.42 -9.81 4.88
CA SER A 31 -0.91 -8.68 5.68
C SER A 31 -0.08 -7.39 5.50
N ARG A 32 1.13 -7.49 4.96
CA ARG A 32 2.05 -6.36 4.72
C ARG A 32 1.94 -5.78 3.32
N ILE A 33 1.14 -6.39 2.45
CA ILE A 33 0.96 -5.97 1.05
C ILE A 33 -0.52 -5.68 0.80
N ARG A 34 -0.78 -4.57 0.11
CA ARG A 34 -2.10 -4.24 -0.44
C ARG A 34 -2.02 -4.23 -1.94
N ARG A 35 -3.17 -4.39 -2.59
CA ARG A 35 -3.31 -4.23 -4.03
C ARG A 35 -4.12 -2.99 -4.32
N LEU A 36 -3.48 -1.97 -4.87
CA LEU A 36 -4.09 -0.69 -5.20
C LEU A 36 -4.33 -0.61 -6.70
N HIS A 37 -5.51 -0.12 -7.09
CA HIS A 37 -5.85 0.07 -8.49
C HIS A 37 -4.83 1.01 -9.16
N GLN A 38 -4.39 0.68 -10.38
CA GLN A 38 -3.29 1.40 -11.02
C GLN A 38 -3.56 2.91 -11.13
N ARG A 39 -4.80 3.31 -11.45
CA ARG A 39 -5.25 4.72 -11.49
C ARG A 39 -5.06 5.53 -10.19
N ARG A 40 -4.79 4.89 -9.05
CA ARG A 40 -4.62 5.55 -7.74
C ARG A 40 -3.18 5.51 -7.22
N LEU A 41 -2.22 5.05 -8.01
CA LEU A 41 -0.83 4.87 -7.56
C LEU A 41 -0.07 6.18 -7.36
N ASN A 42 -0.26 7.14 -8.26
CA ASN A 42 0.39 8.44 -8.21
C ASN A 42 -0.50 9.54 -8.83
N ARG A 43 0.02 10.77 -8.84
CA ARG A 43 -0.72 11.97 -9.32
C ARG A 43 -1.07 11.97 -10.81
N SER A 44 -0.38 11.22 -11.65
CA SER A 44 -0.63 11.10 -13.11
C SER A 44 -1.30 9.78 -13.48
N SER A 45 -1.38 8.82 -12.55
CA SER A 45 -1.88 7.48 -12.84
C SER A 45 -3.32 7.46 -13.35
N GLU A 46 -4.15 8.41 -12.95
CA GLU A 46 -5.53 8.48 -13.43
C GLU A 46 -5.60 8.78 -14.94
N GLU A 47 -4.70 9.63 -15.44
CA GLU A 47 -4.58 9.94 -16.87
C GLU A 47 -3.90 8.81 -17.63
N GLU A 48 -2.82 8.26 -17.07
CA GLU A 48 -2.02 7.18 -17.67
C GLU A 48 -2.81 5.88 -17.84
N HIS A 49 -3.66 5.54 -16.88
CA HIS A 49 -4.40 4.27 -16.84
C HIS A 49 -5.91 4.48 -17.01
N ARG A 50 -6.30 5.56 -17.70
CA ARG A 50 -7.71 5.93 -17.91
C ARG A 50 -8.51 4.88 -18.67
N ASP A 51 -7.82 4.04 -19.43
CA ASP A 51 -8.33 2.91 -20.20
C ASP A 51 -8.70 1.72 -19.31
N ILE A 52 -8.13 1.64 -18.10
CA ILE A 52 -8.46 0.60 -17.12
C ILE A 52 -9.81 0.94 -16.46
N PRO A 53 -10.84 0.08 -16.60
CA PRO A 53 -12.12 0.27 -15.93
C PRO A 53 -11.96 0.25 -14.42
N LEU A 54 -12.70 1.10 -13.70
CA LEU A 54 -12.71 1.08 -12.22
C LEU A 54 -13.44 -0.15 -11.69
N GLU A 55 -14.45 -0.60 -12.42
CA GLU A 55 -15.25 -1.77 -12.09
C GLU A 55 -14.81 -2.93 -12.98
N ILE A 56 -14.01 -3.83 -12.42
CA ILE A 56 -13.56 -5.05 -13.09
C ILE A 56 -14.20 -6.24 -12.38
N PRO A 57 -14.97 -7.09 -13.10
CA PRO A 57 -15.55 -8.29 -12.54
C PRO A 57 -14.48 -9.16 -11.88
N GLN A 58 -14.77 -9.73 -10.71
CA GLN A 58 -13.79 -10.48 -9.92
C GLN A 58 -13.18 -11.69 -10.66
N ASN A 59 -13.91 -12.23 -11.64
CA ASN A 59 -13.51 -13.40 -12.42
C ASN A 59 -12.78 -13.04 -13.72
N ASP A 60 -12.57 -11.75 -14.00
CA ASP A 60 -11.85 -11.31 -15.19
C ASP A 60 -10.34 -11.45 -14.97
N SER A 61 -9.62 -12.01 -15.95
CA SER A 61 -8.16 -12.06 -15.94
C SER A 61 -7.51 -10.68 -15.88
N ALA A 62 -8.16 -9.65 -16.45
CA ALA A 62 -7.66 -8.27 -16.46
C ALA A 62 -7.54 -7.66 -15.05
N ILE A 63 -8.19 -8.27 -14.06
CA ILE A 63 -8.11 -7.82 -12.67
C ILE A 63 -6.70 -7.93 -12.10
N GLN A 64 -5.88 -8.84 -12.64
CA GLN A 64 -4.50 -8.96 -12.19
C GLN A 64 -3.66 -7.77 -12.64
N ASP A 65 -3.90 -7.32 -13.87
CA ASP A 65 -3.18 -6.22 -14.48
C ASP A 65 -3.65 -4.86 -13.95
N ALA A 66 -4.92 -4.71 -13.60
CA ALA A 66 -5.47 -3.46 -13.11
C ALA A 66 -5.02 -3.04 -11.70
N PHE A 67 -4.35 -3.92 -10.95
CA PHE A 67 -3.94 -3.67 -9.56
C PHE A 67 -2.46 -3.93 -9.35
N ALA A 68 -1.75 -2.93 -8.83
CA ALA A 68 -0.36 -3.05 -8.41
C ALA A 68 -0.24 -3.39 -6.91
N SER A 69 0.78 -4.17 -6.57
CA SER A 69 1.11 -4.47 -5.17
C SER A 69 1.90 -3.32 -4.55
N ILE A 70 1.41 -2.79 -3.43
CA ILE A 70 2.08 -1.77 -2.63
C ILE A 70 2.31 -2.28 -1.21
N PRO A 71 3.40 -1.87 -0.54
CA PRO A 71 3.56 -2.19 0.86
C PRO A 71 2.56 -1.41 1.72
N VAL A 72 2.22 -1.95 2.89
CA VAL A 72 1.39 -1.23 3.88
C VAL A 72 2.17 -0.09 4.52
N PHE A 73 3.46 -0.32 4.76
CA PHE A 73 4.36 0.61 5.43
C PHE A 73 5.42 1.13 4.45
N LEU A 74 5.78 2.41 4.58
CA LEU A 74 6.76 3.10 3.76
C LEU A 74 8.17 2.50 3.92
N ILE A 75 8.48 2.05 5.13
CA ILE A 75 9.76 1.44 5.47
C ILE A 75 9.51 -0.07 5.64
N SER A 76 10.53 -0.89 5.38
CA SER A 76 10.52 -2.30 5.73
C SER A 76 11.73 -2.62 6.60
N ARG A 77 11.62 -3.68 7.38
CA ARG A 77 12.74 -4.22 8.17
C ARG A 77 13.94 -4.58 7.27
N GLU A 78 13.65 -5.06 6.06
CA GLU A 78 14.64 -5.42 5.06
C GLU A 78 15.41 -4.18 4.60
N THR A 79 14.74 -3.05 4.38
CA THR A 79 15.40 -1.77 4.08
C THR A 79 16.30 -1.30 5.22
N LEU A 80 15.87 -1.46 6.48
CA LEU A 80 16.69 -1.13 7.65
C LEU A 80 17.98 -1.96 7.70
N THR A 81 17.90 -3.24 7.36
CA THR A 81 19.09 -4.11 7.25
C THR A 81 19.98 -3.69 6.09
N HIS A 82 19.40 -3.35 4.94
CA HIS A 82 20.14 -2.94 3.75
C HIS A 82 20.98 -1.67 3.97
N VAL A 83 20.48 -0.71 4.74
CA VAL A 83 21.23 0.52 5.08
C VAL A 83 22.30 0.33 6.16
N GLY A 84 22.55 -0.92 6.59
CA GLY A 84 23.68 -1.27 7.46
C GLY A 84 23.33 -1.47 8.94
N LEU A 85 22.04 -1.51 9.31
CA LEU A 85 21.65 -1.88 10.67
C LEU A 85 21.80 -3.39 10.89
N SER A 86 22.20 -3.79 12.11
CA SER A 86 22.13 -5.19 12.51
C SER A 86 20.67 -5.68 12.48
N ALA A 87 20.46 -6.97 12.22
CA ALA A 87 19.12 -7.56 12.20
C ALA A 87 18.35 -7.31 13.51
N SER A 88 19.05 -7.37 14.66
CA SER A 88 18.46 -7.07 15.97
C SER A 88 18.04 -5.60 16.10
N LYS A 89 18.85 -4.67 15.59
CA LYS A 89 18.53 -3.23 15.64
C LYS A 89 17.41 -2.86 14.65
N ALA A 90 17.41 -3.48 13.47
CA ALA A 90 16.37 -3.34 12.48
C ALA A 90 15.01 -3.82 13.02
N GLU A 91 14.97 -4.99 13.68
CA GLU A 91 13.74 -5.51 14.31
C GLU A 91 13.26 -4.61 15.46
N GLN A 92 14.17 -4.10 16.28
CA GLN A 92 13.83 -3.17 17.36
C GLN A 92 13.19 -1.88 16.82
N LEU A 93 13.82 -1.24 15.83
CA LEU A 93 13.31 -0.01 15.23
C LEU A 93 12.00 -0.24 14.48
N TRP A 94 11.93 -1.34 13.73
CA TRP A 94 10.72 -1.74 13.04
C TRP A 94 9.54 -1.89 14.01
N SER A 95 9.73 -2.68 15.07
CA SER A 95 8.71 -2.90 16.10
C SER A 95 8.26 -1.62 16.79
N ALA A 96 9.15 -0.64 16.95
CA ALA A 96 8.83 0.66 17.55
C ALA A 96 8.04 1.59 16.61
N TRP A 97 8.09 1.35 15.30
CA TRP A 97 7.43 2.19 14.30
C TRP A 97 6.12 1.61 13.77
N THR A 98 5.92 0.30 13.90
CA THR A 98 4.74 -0.39 13.35
C THR A 98 3.78 -0.97 14.39
N ASN A 99 4.14 -0.97 15.68
CA ASN A 99 3.22 -1.30 16.79
C ASN A 99 2.73 -0.02 17.46
#